data_AF-A0A832QYW9-F1
#
_entry.id   AF-A0A832QYW9-F1
#
_cell.length_a   1.000
_cell.length_b   1.000
_cell.length_c   1.000
_cell.angle_alpha   90.00
_cell.angle_beta   90.00
_cell.angle_gamma   90.00
#
_symmetry.space_group_name_H-M   'P 1'
#
loop_
_entity.id
_entity.type
_entity.pdbx_description
1 polymer ?
#
loop_
_entity_poly.entity_id
_entity_poly.type
_entity_poly.pdbx_seq_one_letter_code
_entity_poly.pdbx_strand_id
1 'polypeptide(L)'
;MAVRIEPRGPEIRQQFLAKMAETFDAGAVARKDRCWDWLFHPPLGPDAPRVQVLSAWHGDELVGGAIHGVAAYWIDGQKRYLRPPYGTNIDPKIRGLGISLIRAFYTDSGIGLPIGDQLARVNEKYGARNAARVQMFAPLRAGSAVARRRP
;
A
#
# COMPACT_ATOMS: atom_id res chain seq x y z
N MET A 1 26.77 6.04 2.34
CA MET A 1 25.87 5.98 3.52
C MET A 1 25.00 4.73 3.40
N ALA A 2 24.68 4.08 4.52
CA ALA A 2 23.90 2.84 4.49
C ALA A 2 22.42 3.14 4.16
N VAL A 3 21.83 2.27 3.35
CA VAL A 3 20.40 2.28 3.03
C VAL A 3 19.66 1.36 3.98
N ARG A 4 18.55 1.81 4.55
CA ARG A 4 17.74 1.05 5.52
C ARG A 4 16.26 1.09 5.14
N ILE A 5 15.57 -0.05 5.32
CA ILE A 5 14.10 -0.11 5.26
C ILE A 5 13.61 -0.43 6.67
N GLU A 6 12.77 0.44 7.23
CA GLU A 6 12.32 0.34 8.61
C GLU A 6 10.80 0.53 8.69
N PRO A 7 10.07 -0.30 9.45
CA PRO A 7 8.67 -0.05 9.72
C PRO A 7 8.52 1.12 10.69
N ARG A 8 7.66 2.09 10.34
CA ARG A 8 7.32 3.25 11.15
C ARG A 8 5.81 3.37 11.31
N GLY A 9 5.38 3.99 12.40
CA GLY A 9 3.97 4.24 12.67
C GLY A 9 3.49 5.57 12.08
N PRO A 10 2.33 6.07 12.54
CA PRO A 10 1.75 7.31 12.03
C PRO A 10 2.58 8.56 12.39
N GLU A 11 3.55 8.47 13.29
CA GLU A 11 4.41 9.58 13.72
C GLU A 11 5.21 10.22 12.58
N ILE A 12 5.49 9.48 11.50
CA ILE A 12 6.25 10.00 10.35
C ILE A 12 5.38 10.71 9.30
N ARG A 13 4.09 10.96 9.58
CA ARG A 13 3.10 11.57 8.66
C ARG A 13 3.68 12.74 7.86
N GLN A 14 4.21 13.74 8.55
CA GLN A 14 4.68 14.97 7.92
C GLN A 14 5.86 14.71 6.97
N GLN A 15 6.86 13.93 7.40
CA GLN A 15 8.03 13.60 6.58
C GLN A 15 7.63 12.78 5.35
N PHE A 16 6.77 11.79 5.54
CA PHE A 16 6.30 10.93 4.46
C PHE A 16 5.48 11.70 3.42
N LEU A 17 4.54 12.55 3.86
CA LEU A 17 3.72 13.36 2.95
C LEU A 17 4.56 14.42 2.22
N ALA A 18 5.56 15.01 2.87
CA ALA A 18 6.51 15.92 2.23
C ALA A 18 7.27 15.21 1.10
N LYS A 19 7.80 14.01 1.36
CA LYS A 19 8.50 13.22 0.34
C LYS A 19 7.55 12.73 -0.76
N MET A 20 6.28 12.45 -0.45
CA MET A 20 5.26 12.12 -1.45
C MET A 20 4.95 13.30 -2.37
N ALA A 21 4.96 14.54 -1.87
CA ALA A 21 4.70 15.74 -2.67
C ALA A 21 5.77 15.99 -3.75
N GLU A 22 6.95 15.38 -3.63
CA GLU A 22 7.98 15.41 -4.67
C GLU A 22 7.63 14.55 -5.89
N THR A 23 6.74 13.54 -5.74
CA THR A 23 6.46 12.56 -6.81
C THR A 23 4.98 12.40 -7.15
N PHE A 24 4.07 12.88 -6.31
CA PHE A 24 2.61 12.80 -6.51
C PHE A 24 1.99 14.19 -6.67
N ASP A 25 0.84 14.25 -7.34
CA ASP A 25 0.09 15.51 -7.43
C ASP A 25 -0.43 15.96 -6.05
N ALA A 26 -0.57 17.28 -5.89
CA ALA A 26 -1.01 17.88 -4.64
C ALA A 26 -2.37 17.36 -4.16
N GLY A 27 -3.28 17.03 -5.09
CA GLY A 27 -4.59 16.46 -4.77
C GLY A 27 -4.48 15.05 -4.15
N ALA A 28 -3.58 14.20 -4.66
CA ALA A 28 -3.32 12.88 -4.10
C ALA A 28 -2.71 12.95 -2.70
N VAL A 29 -1.75 13.86 -2.49
CA VAL A 29 -1.15 14.10 -1.16
C VAL A 29 -2.21 14.59 -0.17
N ALA A 30 -3.02 15.59 -0.55
CA ALA A 30 -4.07 16.13 0.30
C ALA A 30 -5.14 15.07 0.65
N ARG A 31 -5.51 14.20 -0.30
CA ARG A 31 -6.45 13.09 -0.01
C ARG A 31 -5.88 12.12 1.03
N LYS A 32 -4.59 11.77 0.93
CA LYS A 32 -3.91 10.90 1.89
C LYS A 32 -3.80 11.54 3.26
N ASP A 33 -3.47 12.83 3.30
CA ASP A 33 -3.38 13.57 4.55
C ASP A 33 -4.72 13.56 5.30
N ARG A 34 -5.83 13.83 4.60
CA ARG A 34 -7.18 13.81 5.20
C ARG A 34 -7.59 12.45 5.76
N CYS A 35 -7.15 11.34 5.15
CA CYS A 35 -7.50 10.00 5.62
C CYS A 35 -6.39 9.33 6.44
N TRP A 36 -5.30 10.04 6.77
CA TRP A 36 -4.13 9.44 7.42
C TRP A 36 -4.50 8.69 8.70
N ASP A 37 -5.17 9.36 9.63
CA ASP A 37 -5.49 8.76 10.92
C ASP A 37 -6.43 7.56 10.78
N TRP A 38 -7.36 7.62 9.81
CA TRP A 38 -8.23 6.50 9.46
C TRP A 38 -7.45 5.31 8.86
N LEU A 39 -6.47 5.58 8.00
CA LEU A 39 -5.63 4.53 7.41
C LEU A 39 -4.89 3.74 8.49
N PHE A 40 -4.45 4.38 9.58
CA PHE A 40 -3.74 3.72 10.67
C PHE A 40 -4.64 3.07 11.72
N HIS A 41 -5.97 3.28 11.64
CA HIS A 41 -6.96 2.69 12.55
C HIS A 41 -8.10 2.03 11.76
N PRO A 42 -7.81 1.06 10.88
CA PRO A 42 -8.85 0.41 10.11
C PRO A 42 -9.75 -0.43 11.04
N PRO A 43 -11.09 -0.43 10.85
CA PRO A 43 -12.03 -1.12 11.74
C PRO A 43 -12.06 -2.63 11.46
N LEU A 44 -10.92 -3.31 11.64
CA LEU A 44 -10.72 -4.72 11.26
C LEU A 44 -10.71 -5.70 12.45
N GLY A 45 -10.88 -5.19 13.66
CA GLY A 45 -10.82 -5.93 14.93
C GLY A 45 -9.41 -5.99 15.52
N PRO A 46 -9.29 -6.48 16.77
CA PRO A 46 -8.03 -6.48 17.53
C PRO A 46 -6.95 -7.41 16.93
N ASP A 47 -7.35 -8.44 16.20
CA ASP A 47 -6.43 -9.41 15.59
C ASP A 47 -5.82 -8.93 14.26
N ALA A 48 -6.27 -7.76 13.77
CA ALA A 48 -5.73 -7.20 12.55
C ALA A 48 -4.29 -6.72 12.77
N PRO A 49 -3.36 -7.00 11.83
CA PRO A 49 -2.07 -6.37 11.83
C PRO A 49 -2.18 -4.84 11.93
N ARG A 50 -1.16 -4.21 12.50
CA ARG A 50 -1.05 -2.75 12.48
C ARG A 50 -0.67 -2.29 11.09
N VAL A 51 -1.29 -1.19 10.66
CA VAL A 51 -0.82 -0.44 9.49
C VAL A 51 0.49 0.25 9.85
N GLN A 52 1.44 0.25 8.93
CA GLN A 52 2.76 0.83 9.09
C GLN A 52 3.16 1.56 7.81
N VAL A 53 4.18 2.40 7.87
CA VAL A 53 4.92 2.81 6.68
C VAL A 53 6.20 1.99 6.62
N LEU A 54 6.43 1.27 5.53
CA LEU A 54 7.78 0.79 5.23
C LEU A 54 8.58 1.97 4.69
N SER A 55 9.37 2.57 5.57
CA SER A 55 10.11 3.80 5.32
C SER A 55 11.52 3.48 4.83
N ALA A 56 11.97 4.19 3.80
CA ALA A 56 13.29 4.05 3.19
C ALA A 56 14.19 5.21 3.61
N TRP A 57 15.34 4.90 4.19
CA TRP A 57 16.27 5.86 4.76
C TRP A 57 17.64 5.79 4.08
N HIS A 58 18.22 6.96 3.83
CA HIS A 58 19.61 7.12 3.39
C HIS A 58 20.35 7.95 4.44
N GLY A 59 21.08 7.27 5.33
CA GLY A 59 21.48 7.90 6.60
C GLY A 59 20.25 8.21 7.46
N ASP A 60 20.11 9.47 7.86
CA ASP A 60 18.99 9.96 8.69
C ASP A 60 17.92 10.69 7.87
N GLU A 61 18.06 10.73 6.54
CA GLU A 61 17.08 11.31 5.65
C GLU A 61 16.06 10.26 5.19
N LEU A 62 14.77 10.57 5.35
CA LEU A 62 13.70 9.81 4.73
C LEU A 62 13.68 10.10 3.23
N VAL A 63 14.01 9.09 2.43
CA VAL A 63 14.08 9.19 0.96
C VAL A 63 12.89 8.52 0.26
N GLY A 64 11.95 7.95 1.01
CA GLY A 64 10.71 7.40 0.46
C GLY A 64 10.06 6.34 1.36
N GLY A 65 9.11 5.61 0.79
CA GLY A 65 8.49 4.45 1.41
C GLY A 65 7.19 4.05 0.74
N ALA A 66 6.41 3.21 1.42
CA ALA A 66 4.98 3.10 1.15
C ALA A 66 4.24 2.79 2.44
N ILE A 67 2.97 3.18 2.47
CA ILE A 67 2.05 2.74 3.52
C ILE A 67 1.78 1.26 3.29
N HIS A 68 2.17 0.44 4.24
CA HIS A 68 1.82 -0.96 4.33
C HIS A 68 0.44 -1.06 5.02
N GLY A 69 -0.61 -0.99 4.19
CA GLY A 69 -1.99 -1.03 4.66
C GLY A 69 -2.37 -2.41 5.19
N VAL A 70 -3.62 -2.56 5.63
CA VAL A 70 -4.17 -3.83 6.05
C VAL A 70 -5.58 -3.96 5.51
N ALA A 71 -5.87 -5.08 4.85
CA ALA A 71 -7.18 -5.42 4.34
C ALA A 71 -7.53 -6.85 4.73
N ALA A 72 -8.75 -7.08 5.19
CA ALA A 72 -9.25 -8.41 5.52
C ALA A 72 -9.95 -9.04 4.31
N TYR A 73 -9.63 -10.30 4.04
CA TYR A 73 -10.23 -11.12 2.99
C TYR A 73 -10.74 -12.42 3.58
N TRP A 74 -11.78 -12.97 2.98
CA TRP A 74 -12.24 -14.32 3.27
C TRP A 74 -11.82 -15.22 2.11
N ILE A 75 -10.97 -16.19 2.41
CA ILE A 75 -10.47 -17.17 1.45
C ILE A 75 -10.73 -18.55 2.05
N ASP A 76 -11.46 -19.40 1.34
CA ASP A 76 -11.82 -20.75 1.78
C ASP A 76 -12.47 -20.80 3.18
N GLY A 77 -13.37 -19.85 3.44
CA GLY A 77 -14.07 -19.73 4.73
C GLY A 77 -13.21 -19.22 5.90
N GLN A 78 -11.94 -18.87 5.66
CA GLN A 78 -11.04 -18.32 6.66
C GLN A 78 -10.78 -16.83 6.43
N LYS A 79 -10.86 -16.04 7.50
CA LYS A 79 -10.40 -14.65 7.49
C LYS A 79 -8.88 -14.61 7.40
N ARG A 80 -8.37 -13.91 6.40
CA ARG A 80 -6.95 -13.65 6.15
C ARG A 80 -6.73 -12.15 6.06
N TYR A 81 -5.53 -11.70 6.41
CA TYR A 81 -5.15 -10.29 6.27
C TYR A 81 -4.09 -10.17 5.18
N LEU A 82 -4.30 -9.21 4.29
CA LEU A 82 -3.33 -8.79 3.29
C LEU A 82 -2.78 -7.42 3.67
N ARG A 83 -1.52 -7.18 3.31
CA ARG A 83 -0.85 -5.91 3.57
C ARG A 83 -0.47 -5.20 2.27
N PRO A 84 -1.42 -4.56 1.57
CA PRO A 84 -1.13 -3.90 0.31
C PRO A 84 -0.28 -2.64 0.51
N PRO A 85 0.71 -2.38 -0.37
CA PRO A 85 1.41 -1.11 -0.37
C PRO A 85 0.56 0.00 -1.01
N TYR A 86 0.54 1.18 -0.39
CA TYR A 86 -0.15 2.37 -0.90
C TYR A 86 0.77 3.58 -0.95
N GLY A 87 0.70 4.33 -2.05
CA GLY A 87 1.50 5.56 -2.24
C GLY A 87 2.99 5.31 -2.22
N THR A 88 3.44 4.22 -2.84
CA THR A 88 4.86 3.90 -2.96
C THR A 88 5.58 5.03 -3.69
N ASN A 89 6.55 5.65 -3.01
CA ASN A 89 7.39 6.72 -3.54
C ASN A 89 8.82 6.54 -3.05
N ILE A 90 9.81 6.76 -3.91
CA ILE A 90 11.22 6.79 -3.55
C ILE A 90 11.89 7.86 -4.39
N ASP A 91 12.83 8.59 -3.79
CA ASP A 91 13.68 9.53 -4.50
C ASP A 91 14.40 8.80 -5.66
N PRO A 92 14.14 9.21 -6.93
CA PRO A 92 14.71 8.55 -8.10
C PRO A 92 16.24 8.64 -8.17
N LYS A 93 16.87 9.55 -7.42
CA LYS A 93 18.32 9.71 -7.37
C LYS A 93 18.99 8.58 -6.60
N ILE A 94 18.28 7.90 -5.68
CA ILE A 94 18.85 6.84 -4.86
C ILE A 94 18.55 5.47 -5.50
N ARG A 95 19.50 4.98 -6.30
CA ARG A 95 19.36 3.71 -7.04
C ARG A 95 19.24 2.50 -6.11
N GLY A 96 18.50 1.48 -6.54
CA GLY A 96 18.39 0.19 -5.86
C GLY A 96 17.38 0.13 -4.70
N LEU A 97 17.01 1.28 -4.12
CA LEU A 97 16.08 1.35 -3.00
C LEU A 97 14.66 0.86 -3.31
N GLY A 98 14.19 1.10 -4.54
CA GLY A 98 12.90 0.56 -5.02
C GLY A 98 12.83 -0.96 -4.95
N ILE A 99 13.92 -1.63 -5.28
CA ILE A 99 13.98 -3.09 -5.23
C ILE A 99 13.98 -3.56 -3.79
N SER A 100 14.76 -2.92 -2.91
CA SER A 100 14.79 -3.25 -1.47
C SER A 100 13.41 -3.07 -0.82
N LEU A 101 12.70 -1.99 -1.15
CA LEU A 101 11.35 -1.74 -0.64
C LEU A 101 10.35 -2.79 -1.17
N ILE A 102 10.40 -3.14 -2.46
CA ILE A 102 9.57 -4.20 -3.05
C ILE A 102 9.81 -5.56 -2.39
N ARG A 103 11.08 -5.92 -2.16
CA ARG A 103 11.43 -7.17 -1.45
C ARG A 103 10.91 -7.16 -0.02
N ALA A 104 11.01 -6.04 0.67
CA ALA A 104 10.47 -5.89 2.03
C ALA A 104 8.95 -6.10 2.05
N PHE A 105 8.20 -5.59 1.06
CA PHE A 105 6.77 -5.89 0.94
C PHE A 105 6.52 -7.39 0.80
N TYR A 106 7.13 -8.06 -0.18
CA TYR A 106 6.79 -9.47 -0.46
C TYR A 106 7.20 -10.43 0.65
N THR A 107 8.24 -10.09 1.42
CA THR A 107 8.62 -10.89 2.59
C THR A 107 7.49 -10.92 3.64
N ASP A 108 6.65 -9.88 3.68
CA ASP A 108 5.74 -9.63 4.80
C ASP A 108 4.24 -9.57 4.41
N SER A 109 3.90 -9.46 3.11
CA SER A 109 2.52 -9.20 2.64
C SER A 109 1.88 -10.27 1.75
N GLY A 110 2.67 -11.16 1.14
CA GLY A 110 2.19 -12.29 0.34
C GLY A 110 1.37 -11.97 -0.93
N ILE A 111 0.82 -10.76 -1.11
CA ILE A 111 0.01 -10.33 -2.27
C ILE A 111 0.19 -8.83 -2.52
N GLY A 112 0.57 -8.44 -3.74
CA GLY A 112 0.65 -7.04 -4.20
C GLY A 112 -0.28 -6.78 -5.39
N LEU A 113 -0.75 -5.53 -5.56
CA LEU A 113 -1.53 -5.09 -6.72
C LEU A 113 -0.65 -4.21 -7.62
N PRO A 114 -0.12 -4.72 -8.75
CA PRO A 114 0.67 -3.89 -9.65
C PRO A 114 -0.20 -2.85 -10.37
N ILE A 115 0.27 -1.59 -10.42
CA ILE A 115 -0.37 -0.48 -11.16
C ILE A 115 0.07 -0.52 -12.63
N GLY A 116 -0.14 -1.67 -13.31
CA GLY A 116 0.14 -1.84 -14.74
C GLY A 116 1.09 -2.98 -15.09
N ASP A 117 1.05 -3.43 -16.35
CA ASP A 117 1.70 -4.65 -16.83
C ASP A 117 3.23 -4.62 -16.72
N GLN A 118 3.85 -3.46 -16.96
CA GLN A 118 5.29 -3.30 -16.83
C GLN A 118 5.74 -3.47 -15.37
N LEU A 119 4.97 -2.91 -14.42
CA LEU A 119 5.22 -3.07 -12.99
C LEU A 119 4.88 -4.49 -12.52
N ALA A 120 3.86 -5.13 -13.11
CA ALA A 120 3.54 -6.53 -12.83
C ALA A 120 4.72 -7.47 -13.13
N ARG A 121 5.36 -7.31 -14.30
CA ARG A 121 6.56 -8.08 -14.67
C ARG A 121 7.74 -7.89 -13.73
N VAL A 122 7.92 -6.67 -13.18
CA VAL A 122 8.96 -6.42 -12.17
C VAL A 122 8.63 -7.17 -10.88
N ASN A 123 7.36 -7.19 -10.47
CA ASN A 123 6.91 -7.88 -9.27
C ASN A 123 6.98 -9.42 -9.40
N GLU A 124 6.70 -9.98 -10.58
CA GLU A 124 6.80 -11.42 -10.86
C GLU A 124 8.21 -11.96 -10.63
N LYS A 125 9.26 -11.18 -10.99
CA LYS A 125 10.66 -11.53 -10.72
C LYS A 125 10.97 -11.72 -9.23
N TYR A 126 10.15 -11.14 -8.35
CA TYR A 126 10.32 -11.20 -6.90
C TYR A 126 9.27 -12.09 -6.21
N GLY A 127 8.66 -13.01 -6.96
CA GLY A 127 7.79 -14.06 -6.41
C GLY A 127 6.30 -13.77 -6.47
N ALA A 128 5.88 -12.62 -7.01
CA ALA A 128 4.46 -12.38 -7.27
C ALA A 128 3.95 -13.35 -8.35
N ARG A 129 2.83 -14.03 -8.10
CA ARG A 129 2.10 -14.77 -9.13
C ARG A 129 0.95 -13.91 -9.63
N ASN A 130 1.02 -13.52 -10.89
CA ASN A 130 -0.02 -12.71 -11.52
C ASN A 130 -1.13 -13.64 -12.03
N ALA A 131 -2.22 -13.73 -11.27
CA ALA A 131 -3.48 -14.20 -11.85
C ALA A 131 -4.13 -12.98 -12.48
N ALA A 132 -4.41 -13.03 -13.79
CA ALA A 132 -5.21 -12.00 -14.45
C ALA A 132 -6.44 -11.72 -13.57
N ARG A 133 -6.78 -10.44 -13.38
CA ARG A 133 -8.06 -10.03 -12.78
C ARG A 133 -9.18 -10.63 -13.64
N VAL A 134 -9.58 -11.87 -13.36
CA VAL A 134 -10.96 -12.25 -13.60
C VAL A 134 -11.71 -11.36 -12.63
N GLN A 135 -12.42 -10.36 -13.13
CA GLN A 135 -13.38 -9.60 -12.34
C GLN A 135 -14.40 -10.60 -11.77
N MET A 136 -14.10 -11.19 -10.62
CA MET A 136 -15.04 -12.04 -9.88
C MET A 136 -16.07 -11.21 -9.10
N PHE A 137 -16.07 -9.90 -9.30
CA PHE A 137 -17.15 -9.03 -8.88
C PHE A 137 -17.83 -8.51 -10.14
N ALA A 138 -19.05 -8.99 -10.41
CA ALA A 138 -19.98 -8.21 -11.21
C ALA A 138 -19.99 -6.80 -10.62
N PRO A 139 -19.71 -5.74 -11.41
CA PRO A 139 -19.66 -4.39 -10.88
C PRO A 139 -21.03 -4.07 -10.28
N LEU A 140 -21.14 -4.15 -8.95
CA LEU A 140 -22.28 -3.63 -8.22
C LEU A 140 -22.19 -2.12 -8.37
N ARG A 141 -22.78 -1.59 -9.45
CA ARG A 141 -23.00 -0.15 -9.61
C ARG A 141 -23.77 0.28 -8.37
N ALA A 142 -23.28 1.29 -7.67
CA ALA A 142 -23.89 1.81 -6.45
C ALA A 142 -25.41 2.06 -6.59
N GLY A 143 -25.92 2.31 -7.81
CA GLY A 143 -27.35 2.46 -8.10
C GLY A 143 -28.23 1.21 -7.92
N SER A 144 -27.71 -0.03 -8.04
CA SER A 144 -28.56 -1.24 -7.96
C SER A 144 -28.93 -1.66 -6.54
N ALA A 145 -28.12 -1.28 -5.54
CA ALA A 145 -28.44 -1.51 -4.13
C ALA A 145 -29.51 -0.52 -3.61
N VAL A 146 -29.58 0.69 -4.18
CA VAL A 146 -30.59 1.69 -3.82
C VAL A 146 -31.92 1.46 -4.54
N ALA A 147 -31.90 0.84 -5.73
CA ALA A 147 -33.12 0.54 -6.51
C ALA A 147 -34.02 -0.53 -5.88
N ARG A 148 -33.52 -1.35 -4.93
CA ARG A 148 -34.30 -2.40 -4.25
C ARG A 148 -35.09 -1.91 -3.02
N ARG A 149 -35.05 -0.62 -2.71
CA ARG A 149 -35.98 -0.01 -1.74
C ARG A 149 -36.89 0.96 -2.48
N ARG A 150 -37.92 0.42 -3.12
CA ARG A 150 -39.22 1.09 -3.17
C ARG A 150 -40.20 0.22 -2.36
N PRO A 151 -41.04 0.83 -1.50
CA PRO A 151 -42.16 0.11 -0.90
C PRO A 151 -43.13 -0.39 -1.98
#